data_AF-A0A6B3G8G1-F1
#
_entry.id   AF-A0A6B3G8G1-F1
#
_cell.length_a   1.000
_cell.length_b   1.000
_cell.length_c   1.000
_cell.angle_alpha   90.00
_cell.angle_beta   90.00
_cell.angle_gamma   90.00
#
_symmetry.space_group_name_H-M   'P 1'
#
loop_
_entity.id
_entity.type
_entity.pdbx_description
1 polymer ?
#
loop_
_entity_poly.entity_id
_entity_poly.type
_entity_poly.pdbx_seq_one_letter_code
_entity_poly.pdbx_strand_id
1 'polypeptide(L)'
;MAPESPAPSPTPPHPRQPPATPARRLLPLVLPAIVVGVVCALILLGVSLLAEQLQDVLWESLPDALGVGRFSSVWMVVMLTATG
;
A
#
# COMPACT_ATOMS: atom_id res chain seq x y z
N MET A 1 52.83 -36.94 41.43
CA MET A 1 52.38 -35.54 41.28
C MET A 1 52.11 -35.30 39.80
N ALA A 2 50.90 -35.64 39.35
CA ALA A 2 50.45 -35.42 37.97
C ALA A 2 49.51 -34.18 37.98
N PRO A 3 49.60 -33.26 37.01
CA PRO A 3 48.69 -32.12 36.93
C PRO A 3 47.32 -32.63 36.46
N GLU A 4 46.34 -32.66 37.36
CA GLU A 4 44.95 -32.91 36.97
C GLU A 4 44.47 -31.74 36.11
N SER A 5 44.09 -32.06 34.87
CA SER A 5 43.63 -31.12 33.86
C SER A 5 42.46 -30.26 34.36
N PRO A 6 42.40 -28.97 34.01
CA PRO A 6 41.27 -28.11 34.36
C PRO A 6 39.97 -28.67 33.75
N ALA A 7 38.94 -28.81 34.58
CA ALA A 7 37.62 -29.28 34.19
C ALA A 7 37.06 -28.44 33.02
N PRO A 8 36.36 -29.06 32.05
CA PRO A 8 35.74 -28.32 30.95
C PRO A 8 34.70 -27.35 31.50
N SER A 9 34.88 -26.07 31.23
CA SER A 9 33.94 -25.01 31.63
C SER A 9 32.56 -25.27 30.99
N PRO A 10 31.45 -25.06 31.72
CA PRO A 10 30.11 -25.16 31.12
C PRO A 10 29.98 -24.08 30.05
N THR A 11 30.01 -24.48 28.78
CA THR A 11 29.74 -23.59 27.64
C THR A 11 28.34 -22.99 27.78
N PRO A 12 28.18 -21.67 27.68
CA PRO A 12 26.87 -21.03 27.74
C PRO A 12 25.94 -21.61 26.64
N PRO A 13 24.64 -21.73 26.92
CA PRO A 13 23.67 -22.15 25.91
C PRO A 13 23.70 -21.16 24.75
N HIS A 14 24.06 -21.66 23.56
CA HIS A 14 24.08 -20.87 22.34
C HIS A 14 22.62 -20.50 22.01
N PRO A 15 22.30 -19.22 21.75
CA PRO A 15 20.97 -18.86 21.29
C PRO A 15 20.65 -19.63 20.01
N ARG A 16 19.60 -20.46 20.05
CA ARG A 16 19.06 -21.16 18.88
C ARG A 16 18.65 -20.11 17.86
N GLN A 17 19.45 -19.94 16.81
CA GLN A 17 19.05 -19.13 15.66
C GLN A 17 17.78 -19.76 15.08
N PRO A 18 16.68 -18.99 14.92
CA PRO A 18 15.47 -19.48 14.26
C PRO A 18 15.84 -20.06 12.90
N PRO A 19 15.22 -21.17 12.47
CA PRO A 19 15.53 -21.78 11.18
C PRO A 19 15.42 -20.72 10.09
N ALA A 20 16.55 -20.42 9.45
CA ALA A 20 16.58 -19.57 8.29
C ALA A 20 15.67 -20.21 7.23
N THR A 21 14.77 -19.38 6.70
CA THR A 21 14.03 -19.58 5.44
C THR A 21 12.67 -20.30 5.52
N PRO A 22 11.62 -19.67 6.09
CA PRO A 22 10.25 -19.90 5.61
C PRO A 22 10.01 -19.32 4.20
N ALA A 23 10.95 -18.54 3.64
CA ALA A 23 10.80 -17.88 2.34
C ALA A 23 10.50 -18.85 1.19
N ARG A 24 11.02 -20.08 1.21
CA ARG A 24 10.75 -21.11 0.18
C ARG A 24 9.33 -21.69 0.28
N ARG A 25 8.69 -21.61 1.47
CA ARG A 25 7.27 -21.93 1.69
C ARG A 25 6.34 -20.75 1.41
N LEU A 26 6.83 -19.52 1.60
CA LEU A 26 6.10 -18.28 1.33
C LEU A 26 6.11 -17.87 -0.14
N LEU A 27 7.10 -18.33 -0.92
CA LEU A 27 7.23 -18.05 -2.35
C LEU A 27 5.94 -18.33 -3.17
N PRO A 28 5.25 -19.49 -2.99
CA PRO A 28 3.97 -19.72 -3.66
C PRO A 28 2.82 -18.84 -3.15
N LEU A 29 2.93 -18.22 -1.97
CA LEU A 29 1.94 -17.27 -1.42
C LEU A 29 2.17 -15.83 -1.91
N VAL A 30 3.42 -15.49 -2.27
CA VAL A 30 3.74 -14.20 -2.89
C VAL A 30 3.13 -14.09 -4.29
N LEU A 31 3.05 -15.21 -5.01
CA LEU A 31 2.46 -15.26 -6.36
C LEU A 31 0.99 -14.79 -6.39
N PRO A 32 0.05 -15.34 -5.59
CA PRO A 32 -1.32 -14.83 -5.53
C PRO A 32 -1.40 -13.41 -4.96
N ALA A 33 -0.50 -13.03 -4.03
CA ALA A 33 -0.46 -11.66 -3.52
C ALA A 33 -0.12 -10.64 -4.62
N ILE A 34 0.82 -10.97 -5.51
CA ILE A 34 1.15 -10.14 -6.68
C ILE A 34 -0.04 -10.07 -7.64
N VAL A 35 -0.72 -11.19 -7.91
CA VAL A 35 -1.90 -11.21 -8.78
C VAL A 35 -2.98 -10.28 -8.23
N VAL A 36 -3.30 -10.36 -6.94
CA VAL A 36 -4.26 -9.47 -6.30
C VAL A 36 -3.79 -8.01 -6.35
N GLY A 37 -2.50 -7.75 -6.12
CA GLY A 37 -1.91 -6.42 -6.25
C GLY A 37 -2.08 -5.83 -7.66
N VAL A 38 -1.82 -6.63 -8.69
CA VAL A 38 -2.01 -6.23 -10.10
C VAL A 38 -3.49 -5.95 -10.38
N VAL A 39 -4.41 -6.80 -9.92
CA VAL A 39 -5.85 -6.57 -10.08
C VAL A 39 -6.27 -5.27 -9.40
N CYS A 40 -5.83 -5.04 -8.17
CA CYS A 40 -6.15 -3.82 -7.42
C CYS A 40 -5.58 -2.57 -8.10
N ALA A 41 -4.35 -2.65 -8.64
CA ALA A 41 -3.76 -1.59 -9.43
C ALA A 41 -4.57 -1.29 -10.70
N LEU A 42 -5.00 -2.32 -11.45
CA LEU A 42 -5.85 -2.14 -12.63
C LEU A 42 -7.20 -1.49 -12.27
N ILE A 43 -7.81 -1.90 -11.16
CA ILE A 43 -9.02 -1.28 -10.64
C ILE A 43 -8.76 0.18 -10.31
N LEU A 44 -7.67 0.48 -9.59
CA LEU A 44 -7.26 1.85 -9.26
C LEU A 44 -7.07 2.69 -10.51
N LEU A 45 -6.37 2.19 -11.53
CA LEU A 45 -6.20 2.89 -12.80
C LEU A 45 -7.56 3.15 -13.47
N GLY A 46 -8.46 2.17 -13.48
CA GLY A 46 -9.80 2.35 -14.03
C GLY A 46 -10.61 3.41 -13.27
N VAL A 47 -10.52 3.40 -11.94
CA VAL A 47 -11.16 4.41 -11.07
C VAL A 47 -10.52 5.78 -11.28
N SER A 48 -9.20 5.86 -11.42
CA SER A 48 -8.51 7.12 -11.70
C SER A 48 -8.96 7.73 -13.01
N LEU A 49 -9.01 6.94 -14.10
CA LEU A 49 -9.51 7.42 -15.39
C LEU A 49 -10.97 7.88 -15.31
N LEU A 50 -11.81 7.13 -14.60
CA LEU A 50 -13.21 7.50 -14.41
C LEU A 50 -13.34 8.78 -13.58
N ALA A 51 -12.53 8.92 -12.54
CA ALA A 51 -12.48 10.12 -11.70
C ALA A 51 -11.99 11.33 -12.49
N GLU A 52 -11.02 11.16 -13.38
CA GLU A 52 -10.48 12.24 -14.22
C GLU A 52 -11.54 12.75 -15.19
N GLN A 53 -12.27 11.84 -15.85
CA GLN A 53 -13.43 12.19 -16.68
C GLN A 53 -14.53 12.87 -15.86
N LEU A 54 -14.83 12.35 -14.67
CA LEU A 54 -15.85 12.93 -13.81
C LEU A 54 -15.41 14.33 -13.35
N GLN A 55 -14.13 14.49 -13.01
CA GLN A 55 -13.54 15.75 -12.60
C GLN A 55 -13.61 16.77 -13.73
N ASP A 56 -13.23 16.41 -14.97
CA ASP A 56 -13.31 17.33 -16.11
C ASP A 56 -14.75 17.75 -16.42
N VAL A 57 -15.70 16.81 -16.41
CA VAL A 57 -17.12 17.15 -16.64
C VAL A 57 -17.65 18.05 -15.51
N LEU A 58 -17.34 17.71 -14.27
CA LEU A 58 -17.84 18.43 -13.10
C LEU A 58 -17.17 19.80 -12.96
N TRP A 59 -15.87 19.94 -13.27
CA TRP A 59 -15.10 21.16 -13.09
C TRP A 59 -14.95 22.03 -14.34
N GLU A 60 -15.23 21.51 -15.53
CA GLU A 60 -15.09 22.27 -16.77
C GLU A 60 -16.45 22.43 -17.45
N SER A 61 -17.15 21.33 -17.72
CA SER A 61 -18.42 21.38 -18.49
C SER A 61 -19.58 22.02 -17.72
N LEU A 62 -19.72 21.70 -16.42
CA LEU A 62 -20.77 22.29 -15.57
C LEU A 62 -20.58 23.79 -15.29
N PRO A 63 -19.40 24.27 -14.84
CA PRO A 63 -19.20 25.69 -14.59
C PRO A 63 -19.23 26.54 -15.87
N ASP A 64 -18.76 26.02 -17.02
CA ASP A 64 -18.89 26.71 -18.31
C ASP A 64 -20.36 26.85 -18.74
N ALA A 65 -21.18 25.79 -18.55
CA ALA A 65 -22.62 25.85 -18.84
C ALA A 65 -23.37 26.83 -17.92
N LEU A 66 -22.86 27.07 -16.71
CA LEU A 66 -23.42 28.02 -15.74
C LEU A 66 -22.81 29.42 -15.85
N GLY A 67 -21.78 29.63 -16.69
CA GLY A 67 -21.10 30.91 -16.87
C GLY A 67 -20.31 31.42 -15.66
N VAL A 68 -20.07 30.55 -14.66
CA VAL A 68 -19.36 30.88 -13.43
C VAL A 68 -17.96 30.28 -13.52
N GLY A 69 -16.97 31.10 -13.84
CA GLY A 69 -15.59 30.66 -14.05
C GLY A 69 -15.07 29.75 -12.92
N ARG A 70 -14.37 28.68 -13.33
CA ARG A 70 -13.80 27.55 -12.56
C ARG A 70 -13.09 27.84 -11.22
N PHE A 71 -12.79 29.11 -10.91
CA PHE A 71 -12.13 29.57 -9.68
C PHE A 71 -13.04 30.38 -8.73
N SER A 72 -14.34 30.44 -8.99
CA SER A 72 -15.29 31.16 -8.12
C SER A 72 -15.54 30.37 -6.83
N SER A 73 -15.36 30.99 -5.66
CA SER A 73 -15.69 30.41 -4.34
C SER A 73 -17.10 29.79 -4.30
N VAL A 74 -18.03 30.31 -5.09
CA VAL A 74 -19.40 29.79 -5.20
C VAL A 74 -19.44 28.36 -5.69
N TRP A 75 -18.65 28.02 -6.71
CA TRP A 75 -18.62 26.66 -7.27
C TRP A 75 -18.05 25.64 -6.27
N MET A 76 -17.00 26.04 -5.55
CA MET A 76 -16.37 25.20 -4.51
C MET A 76 -17.34 24.94 -3.33
N VAL A 77 -18.13 25.95 -2.92
CA VAL A 77 -19.18 25.80 -1.89
C VAL A 77 -20.27 24.84 -2.35
N VAL A 78 -20.72 24.92 -3.61
CA VAL A 78 -21.73 24.00 -4.16
C VAL A 78 -21.21 22.57 -4.20
N MET A 79 -19.97 22.34 -4.64
CA MET A 79 -19.35 21.01 -4.63
C MET A 79 -19.23 20.42 -3.23
N LEU A 80 -18.81 21.22 -2.25
CA LEU A 80 -18.75 20.81 -0.85
C LEU A 80 -20.13 20.45 -0.30
N THR A 81 -21.16 21.22 -0.65
CA THR A 81 -22.55 20.97 -0.24
C THR A 81 -23.17 19.76 -0.94
N ALA A 82 -22.76 19.46 -2.17
CA ALA A 82 -23.25 18.31 -2.91
C ALA A 82 -22.56 17.00 -2.45
N THR A 83 -21.31 17.09 -2.00
CA THR A 83 -20.50 15.93 -1.59
C THR A 83 -20.62 15.61 -0.10
N GLY A 84 -20.95 16.60 0.74
CA GLY A 84 -21.13 16.46 2.20
C GLY A 84 -22.59 16.51 2.61
#